data_AF-A0A1C3HNS1-F1
#
_entry.id   AF-A0A1C3HNS1-F1
#
_cell.length_a   1.000
_cell.length_b   1.000
_cell.length_c   1.000
_cell.angle_alpha   90.00
_cell.angle_beta   90.00
_cell.angle_gamma   90.00
#
_symmetry.space_group_name_H-M   'P 1'
#
loop_
_entity.id
_entity.type
_entity.pdbx_description
1 polymer ?
#
loop_
_entity_poly.entity_id
_entity_poly.type
_entity_poly.pdbx_seq_one_letter_code
_entity_poly.pdbx_strand_id
1 'polypeptide(L)'
;MERDRDNLGAVQKVLADGGYTGKAFASSVQELIGAEVEIVKRNELHRFAVLPKRWVVERSFSWLEKNRRLWKNCERKLSTSLQMVALAFLGVLLRRQ
;
A
#
# COMPACT_ATOMS: atom_id res chain seq x y z
N MET A 1 -6.49 -5.42 12.73
CA MET A 1 -5.63 -4.23 12.64
C MET A 1 -5.27 -3.69 14.00
N GLU A 2 -6.20 -3.54 14.95
CA GLU A 2 -5.87 -3.07 16.32
C GLU A 2 -4.81 -3.93 17.04
N ARG A 3 -4.85 -5.26 16.83
CA ARG A 3 -3.92 -6.22 17.44
C ARG A 3 -2.45 -6.05 17.06
N ASP A 4 -2.15 -5.45 15.91
CA ASP A 4 -0.78 -5.33 15.38
C ASP A 4 -0.27 -3.88 15.41
N ARG A 5 -1.03 -2.97 16.01
CA ARG A 5 -0.67 -1.55 16.11
C ARG A 5 0.66 -1.35 16.82
N ASP A 6 0.91 -2.11 17.88
CA ASP A 6 2.15 -2.04 18.65
C ASP A 6 3.38 -2.47 17.82
N ASN A 7 3.17 -3.34 16.82
CA ASN A 7 4.24 -3.80 15.92
C ASN A 7 4.61 -2.76 14.84
N LEU A 8 3.77 -1.73 14.65
CA LEU A 8 3.95 -0.69 13.64
C LEU A 8 4.44 0.64 14.22
N GLY A 9 4.78 0.71 15.51
CA GLY A 9 5.21 1.95 16.18
C GLY A 9 6.51 2.57 15.62
N ALA A 10 7.31 1.80 14.89
CA ALA A 10 8.52 2.30 14.22
C ALA A 10 8.25 2.91 12.83
N VAL A 11 7.04 2.77 12.29
CA VAL A 11 6.69 3.26 10.96
C VAL A 11 6.50 4.78 11.02
N GLN A 12 7.38 5.53 10.37
CA GLN A 12 7.30 7.00 10.33
C GLN A 12 6.47 7.51 9.13
N LYS A 13 6.57 6.83 7.98
CA LYS A 13 5.95 7.28 6.72
C LYS A 13 5.32 6.14 5.95
N VAL A 14 4.15 6.40 5.37
CA VAL A 14 3.42 5.49 4.49
C VAL A 14 3.36 6.09 3.09
N LEU A 15 3.92 5.39 2.11
CA LEU A 15 3.85 5.79 0.70
C LEU A 15 2.53 5.29 0.10
N ALA A 16 1.78 6.19 -0.54
CA ALA A 16 0.52 5.85 -1.19
C ALA A 16 0.45 6.41 -2.62
N ASP A 17 -0.39 5.80 -3.47
CA ASP A 17 -0.63 6.31 -4.82
C ASP A 17 -1.60 7.52 -4.81
N GLY A 18 -1.76 8.15 -5.97
CA GLY A 18 -2.63 9.30 -6.15
C GLY A 18 -4.13 9.04 -5.92
N GLY A 19 -4.58 7.78 -5.88
CA GLY A 19 -5.95 7.40 -5.54
C GLY A 19 -6.27 7.61 -4.06
N TYR A 20 -5.26 7.59 -3.19
CA TYR A 20 -5.41 7.77 -1.74
C TYR A 20 -5.25 9.23 -1.28
N THR A 21 -5.52 10.21 -2.15
CA THR A 21 -5.35 11.66 -1.85
C THR A 21 -6.32 12.19 -0.77
N GLY A 22 -7.28 11.39 -0.28
CA GLY A 22 -8.30 11.84 0.66
C GLY A 22 -7.77 12.10 2.07
N LYS A 23 -8.21 13.21 2.70
CA LYS A 23 -7.89 13.55 4.10
C LYS A 23 -8.27 12.44 5.08
N ALA A 24 -9.41 11.78 4.84
CA ALA A 24 -9.88 10.69 5.68
C ALA A 24 -8.85 9.56 5.80
N PHE A 25 -8.20 9.19 4.69
CA PHE A 25 -7.17 8.15 4.70
C PHE A 25 -5.95 8.56 5.52
N ALA A 26 -5.42 9.77 5.27
CA ALA A 26 -4.29 10.29 6.02
C ALA A 26 -4.58 10.40 7.53
N SER A 27 -5.77 10.89 7.90
CA SER A 27 -6.21 10.98 9.30
C SER A 27 -6.32 9.61 9.95
N SER A 28 -6.88 8.61 9.27
CA SER A 28 -6.97 7.25 9.80
C SER A 28 -5.59 6.61 10.00
N VAL A 29 -4.63 6.84 9.08
CA VAL A 29 -3.26 6.33 9.25
C VAL A 29 -2.58 7.00 10.44
N GLN A 30 -2.73 8.31 10.60
CA GLN A 30 -2.18 9.05 11.73
C GLN A 30 -2.78 8.57 13.07
N GLU A 31 -4.08 8.31 13.13
CA GLU A 31 -4.76 7.84 14.33
C GLU A 31 -4.38 6.38 14.69
N LEU A 32 -4.21 5.54 13.67
CA LEU A 32 -3.92 4.12 13.87
C LEU A 32 -2.46 3.86 14.22
N ILE A 33 -1.51 4.49 13.54
CA ILE A 33 -0.07 4.17 13.67
C ILE A 33 0.83 5.39 13.89
N GLY A 34 0.28 6.61 13.92
CA GLY A 34 1.08 7.84 14.12
C GLY A 34 1.95 8.25 12.93
N ALA A 35 1.78 7.61 11.78
CA ALA A 35 2.63 7.80 10.60
C ALA A 35 2.05 8.83 9.61
N GLU A 36 2.93 9.55 8.93
CA GLU A 36 2.57 10.50 7.87
C GLU A 36 2.35 9.77 6.52
N VAL A 37 1.30 10.13 5.79
CA VAL A 37 1.06 9.60 4.44
C VAL A 37 1.67 10.52 3.38
N GLU A 38 2.66 10.00 2.65
CA GLU A 38 3.30 10.66 1.50
C GLU A 38 2.66 10.15 0.21
N ILE A 39 1.82 11.00 -0.41
CA ILE A 39 1.12 10.66 -1.65
C ILE A 39 2.02 10.93 -2.85
N VAL A 40 2.31 9.90 -3.62
CA VAL A 40 3.09 10.02 -4.85
C VAL A 40 2.14 10.26 -6.03
N LYS A 41 1.85 11.53 -6.30
CA LYS A 41 0.98 11.96 -7.40
C LYS A 41 1.77 12.71 -8.49
N ARG A 42 1.43 12.45 -9.75
CA ARG A 42 1.90 13.24 -10.89
C ARG A 42 0.99 14.45 -11.08
N ASN A 43 1.52 15.65 -10.92
CA ASN A 43 0.77 16.89 -11.18
C ASN A 43 1.01 17.47 -12.59
N GLU A 44 2.14 17.15 -13.24
CA GLU A 44 2.46 17.63 -14.59
C GLU A 44 2.16 16.57 -15.66
N LEU A 45 1.06 16.75 -16.40
CA LEU A 45 0.65 15.84 -17.48
C LEU A 45 1.52 15.97 -18.74
N HIS A 46 1.99 17.18 -19.06
CA HIS A 46 2.64 17.48 -20.34
C HIS A 46 4.17 17.43 -20.31
N ARG A 47 4.78 17.15 -19.14
CA ARG A 47 6.22 17.05 -18.98
C ARG A 47 6.58 15.74 -18.29
N PHE A 48 7.67 15.12 -18.75
CA PHE A 48 8.26 14.00 -18.03
C PHE A 48 8.97 14.54 -16.78
N ALA A 49 8.47 14.16 -15.61
CA ALA A 49 9.07 14.47 -14.33
C ALA A 49 9.36 13.16 -13.59
N VAL A 50 10.59 13.00 -13.11
CA VAL A 50 10.96 11.85 -12.28
C VAL A 50 10.35 12.07 -10.90
N LEU A 51 9.39 11.21 -10.54
CA LEU A 51 8.74 11.25 -9.23
C LEU A 51 9.55 10.39 -8.24
N PRO A 52 10.10 10.98 -7.17
CA PRO A 52 10.87 10.23 -6.19
C PRO A 52 9.98 9.16 -5.53
N LYS A 53 10.54 7.96 -5.31
CA LYS A 53 9.90 6.80 -4.65
C LYS A 53 8.64 6.24 -5.31
N ARG A 54 8.16 6.81 -6.43
CA ARG A 54 6.99 6.30 -7.18
C ARG A 54 7.11 4.83 -7.56
N TRP A 55 8.31 4.43 -8.00
CA TRP A 55 8.57 3.06 -8.38
C TRP A 55 8.33 2.08 -7.23
N VAL A 56 8.44 2.50 -5.95
CA VAL A 56 8.23 1.62 -4.79
C VAL A 56 6.76 1.20 -4.71
N VAL A 57 5.88 2.18 -4.87
CA VAL A 57 4.42 2.00 -4.86
C VAL A 57 4.00 1.16 -6.07
N GLU A 58 4.42 1.54 -7.28
CA GLU A 58 4.08 0.81 -8.51
C GLU A 58 4.62 -0.61 -8.52
N ARG A 59 5.84 -0.83 -8.02
CA ARG A 59 6.43 -2.16 -7.90
C ARG A 59 5.63 -3.05 -6.94
N SER A 60 5.15 -2.49 -5.83
CA SER A 60 4.32 -3.23 -4.88
C SER A 60 3.02 -3.70 -5.54
N PHE A 61 2.38 -2.83 -6.33
CA PHE A 61 1.21 -3.22 -7.13
C PHE A 61 1.53 -4.27 -8.19
N SER A 62 2.66 -4.13 -8.90
CA SER A 62 3.11 -5.13 -9.88
C SER A 62 3.28 -6.52 -9.27
N TRP A 63 3.73 -6.62 -8.02
CA TRP A 63 3.79 -7.91 -7.33
C TRP A 63 2.42 -8.50 -7.02
N LEU A 64 1.46 -7.65 -6.65
CA LEU A 64 0.09 -8.08 -6.40
C LEU A 64 -0.59 -8.53 -7.70
N GLU A 65 -0.38 -7.82 -8.81
CA GLU A 65 -0.89 -8.20 -10.13
C GLU A 65 -0.34 -9.54 -10.62
N LYS A 66 0.92 -9.85 -10.30
CA LYS A 66 1.52 -11.17 -10.61
C LYS A 66 0.88 -12.31 -9.82
N ASN A 67 0.22 -12.04 -8.70
CA ASN A 67 -0.48 -13.07 -7.96
C ASN A 67 -1.89 -13.27 -8.54
N ARG A 68 -2.03 -14.26 -9.41
CA ARG A 68 -3.27 -14.57 -10.14
C ARG A 68 -4.51 -14.75 -9.26
N ARG A 69 -4.33 -15.07 -7.98
CA ARG A 69 -5.43 -15.24 -7.00
C ARG A 69 -6.05 -13.91 -6.54
N LEU A 70 -5.27 -12.82 -6.59
CA LEU A 70 -5.72 -11.47 -6.20
C LEU A 70 -6.48 -10.73 -7.32
N TRP A 71 -6.56 -11.33 -8.51
CA TRP A 71 -7.12 -10.68 -9.69
C TRP A 71 -8.64 -10.46 -9.56
N LYS A 72 -9.06 -9.19 -9.73
CA LYS A 72 -10.45 -8.68 -9.83
C LYS A 72 -11.40 -9.15 -8.73
N ASN A 73 -11.25 -8.63 -7.51
CA ASN A 73 -12.34 -8.54 -6.51
C ASN A 73 -13.26 -9.77 -6.40
N CYS A 74 -12.70 -10.98 -6.39
CA CYS A 74 -13.49 -12.21 -6.35
C CYS A 74 -13.94 -12.58 -4.93
N GLU A 75 -13.58 -11.79 -3.93
CA GLU A 75 -13.76 -12.16 -2.53
C GLU A 75 -15.02 -11.55 -1.95
N ARG A 76 -15.93 -12.43 -1.49
CA ARG A 76 -17.21 -12.05 -0.89
C ARG A 76 -17.06 -11.26 0.41
N LYS A 77 -15.92 -11.38 1.10
CA LYS A 77 -15.66 -10.73 2.40
C LYS A 77 -14.35 -9.95 2.32
N LEU A 78 -14.37 -8.71 2.82
CA LEU A 78 -13.18 -7.86 2.93
C LEU A 78 -12.09 -8.48 3.82
N SER A 79 -12.49 -9.25 4.83
CA SER A 79 -11.54 -9.99 5.67
C SER A 79 -10.68 -10.91 4.81
N THR A 80 -11.31 -11.74 3.98
CA THR A 80 -10.62 -12.73 3.15
C THR A 80 -9.66 -12.03 2.18
N SER A 81 -10.12 -10.91 1.58
CA SER A 81 -9.29 -10.12 0.66
C SER A 81 -8.03 -9.59 1.35
N LEU A 82 -8.19 -9.04 2.57
CA LEU A 82 -7.07 -8.60 3.39
C LEU A 82 -6.08 -9.75 3.66
N GLN A 83 -6.56 -10.94 3.99
CA GLN A 83 -5.69 -12.10 4.23
C GLN A 83 -4.97 -12.55 2.97
N MET A 84 -5.60 -12.51 1.80
CA MET A 84 -4.95 -12.86 0.53
C MET A 84 -3.87 -11.86 0.14
N VAL A 85 -4.09 -10.56 0.37
CA VAL A 85 -3.06 -9.54 0.16
C VAL A 85 -1.86 -9.77 1.09
N ALA A 86 -2.12 -10.04 2.38
CA ALA A 86 -1.05 -10.34 3.35
C ALA A 86 -0.23 -11.57 2.93
N LEU A 87 -0.89 -12.67 2.54
CA LEU A 87 -0.24 -13.89 2.06
C LEU A 87 0.59 -13.64 0.79
N ALA A 88 0.12 -12.79 -0.13
CA ALA A 88 0.86 -12.42 -1.33
C ALA A 88 2.18 -11.73 -0.98
N PHE A 89 2.15 -10.75 -0.07
CA PHE A 89 3.35 -10.05 0.38
C PHE A 89 4.30 -10.96 1.16
N LEU A 90 3.79 -11.84 2.03
CA LEU A 90 4.60 -12.86 2.69
C LEU A 90 5.34 -13.73 1.66
N GLY A 91 4.65 -14.20 0.63
CA GLY A 91 5.27 -14.98 -0.45
C GLY A 91 6.33 -14.19 -1.22
N VAL A 92 6.15 -12.88 -1.42
CA VAL A 92 7.16 -12.01 -2.03
C VAL A 92 8.39 -11.89 -1.14
N LEU A 93 8.21 -11.70 0.18
CA LEU A 93 9.30 -11.59 1.15
C LEU A 93 10.10 -12.89 1.27
N LEU A 94 9.42 -14.04 1.29
CA LEU A 94 10.08 -15.36 1.37
C LEU A 94 10.92 -15.67 0.13
N ARG A 95 10.48 -15.24 -1.06
CA ARG A 95 11.25 -15.42 -2.32
C ARG A 95 12.41 -14.43 -2.48
N ARG A 96 12.58 -13.51 -1.55
CA ARG A 96 13.63 -12.48 -1.56
C ARG A 96 14.82 -12.84 -0.65
N GLN A 97 14.79 -14.01 -0.03
CA GLN A 97 15.96 -14.57 0.67
C GLN A 97 17.00 -15.08 -0.32
#